data_AF-A0A934UQX9-F1
#
_entry.id   AF-A0A934UQX9-F1
#
_cell.length_a   1.000
_cell.length_b   1.000
_cell.length_c   1.000
_cell.angle_alpha   90.00
_cell.angle_beta   90.00
_cell.angle_gamma   90.00
#
_symmetry.space_group_name_H-M   'P 1'
#
loop_
_entity.id
_entity.type
_entity.pdbx_description
1 polymer ?
#
loop_
_entity_poly.entity_id
_entity_poly.type
_entity_poly.pdbx_seq_one_letter_code
_entity_poly.pdbx_strand_id
1 'polypeptide(L)'
;MTGERVILAGGCFWGMQQLFRRRDGVIATRVGYSGGDVPNATYRNHGTHAEAIEVIFDPARIGFRELLEFFFQLHDPSTRNRQGNDTGAGYRSAIFHTSEDQKRIAEDTIAEVDATGLWPGKVVTEVLPAGDFWEGEPEHQDYLERRPNGYTCHYIRPDWVLPKIDADGRPQADRLPCRRGHQHMKVAR
;
A
#
# COMPACT_ATOMS: atom_id res chain seq x y z
N MET A 1 -1.55 -3.29 -24.17
CA MET A 1 -1.30 -3.55 -22.74
C MET A 1 -2.60 -3.26 -22.01
N THR A 2 -3.19 -4.26 -21.36
CA THR A 2 -4.42 -4.10 -20.57
C THR A 2 -4.02 -3.82 -19.13
N GLY A 3 -4.00 -2.55 -18.74
CA GLY A 3 -3.77 -2.17 -17.35
C GLY A 3 -5.01 -2.41 -16.50
N GLU A 4 -4.82 -2.84 -15.26
CA GLU A 4 -5.85 -2.89 -14.24
C GLU A 4 -5.81 -1.64 -13.35
N ARG A 5 -6.95 -1.29 -12.78
CA ARG A 5 -7.15 -0.09 -11.95
C ARG A 5 -7.48 -0.49 -10.52
N VAL A 6 -6.95 0.23 -9.54
CA VAL A 6 -7.42 0.22 -8.14
C VAL A 6 -7.28 1.62 -7.55
N ILE A 7 -8.07 1.93 -6.52
CA ILE A 7 -7.92 3.15 -5.73
C ILE A 7 -7.54 2.75 -4.30
N LEU A 8 -6.49 3.37 -3.76
CA LEU A 8 -5.96 3.08 -2.42
C LEU A 8 -5.87 4.36 -1.61
N ALA A 9 -6.31 4.33 -0.34
CA ALA A 9 -6.16 5.41 0.62
C ALA A 9 -5.37 4.91 1.83
N GLY A 10 -4.38 5.66 2.29
CA GLY A 10 -3.48 5.23 3.35
C GLY A 10 -2.82 6.39 4.09
N GLY A 11 -3.51 7.52 4.22
CA GLY A 11 -2.95 8.78 4.73
C GLY A 11 -2.60 9.77 3.62
N CYS A 12 -1.69 10.72 3.91
CA CYS A 12 -1.27 11.75 2.96
C CYS A 12 -0.91 11.15 1.58
N PHE A 13 -1.66 11.54 0.55
CA PHE A 13 -1.50 10.96 -0.79
C PHE A 13 -0.16 11.27 -1.49
N TRP A 14 0.61 12.25 -1.00
CA TRP A 14 1.92 12.62 -1.57
C TRP A 14 2.96 11.52 -1.35
N GLY A 15 3.04 11.00 -0.12
CA GLY A 15 3.93 9.88 0.22
C GLY A 15 3.52 8.60 -0.50
N MET A 16 2.21 8.34 -0.54
CA MET A 16 1.64 7.20 -1.26
C MET A 16 2.02 7.24 -2.74
N GLN A 17 1.73 8.32 -3.47
CA GLN A 17 2.05 8.44 -4.90
C GLN A 17 3.56 8.27 -5.15
N GLN A 18 4.39 8.87 -4.30
CA GLN A 18 5.85 8.83 -4.46
C GLN A 18 6.44 7.43 -4.37
N LEU A 19 5.87 6.58 -3.52
CA LEU A 19 6.33 5.20 -3.34
C LEU A 19 5.74 4.29 -4.43
N PHE A 20 4.46 4.44 -4.76
CA PHE A 20 3.80 3.62 -5.80
C PHE A 20 4.33 3.88 -7.21
N ARG A 21 4.60 5.13 -7.58
CA ARG A 21 5.09 5.47 -8.94
C ARG A 21 6.40 4.78 -9.32
N ARG A 22 7.19 4.35 -8.33
CA ARG A 22 8.50 3.71 -8.51
C ARG A 22 8.41 2.18 -8.47
N ARG A 23 7.22 1.62 -8.22
CA ARG A 23 7.03 0.18 -8.15
C ARG A 23 7.00 -0.42 -9.56
N ASP A 24 7.82 -1.45 -9.79
CA ASP A 24 7.83 -2.09 -11.10
C ASP A 24 6.48 -2.72 -11.42
N GLY A 25 6.00 -2.53 -12.65
CA GLY A 25 4.66 -2.94 -13.08
C GLY A 25 3.57 -1.88 -12.85
N VAL A 26 3.82 -0.82 -12.08
CA VAL A 26 2.91 0.34 -12.04
C VAL A 26 3.10 1.16 -13.32
N ILE A 27 2.00 1.43 -14.03
CA ILE A 27 1.96 2.16 -15.30
C ILE A 27 1.74 3.65 -15.04
N ALA A 28 0.78 3.99 -14.20
CA ALA A 28 0.41 5.37 -13.90
C ALA A 28 -0.19 5.51 -12.50
N THR A 29 -0.03 6.71 -11.94
CA THR A 29 -0.62 7.08 -10.65
C THR A 29 -1.12 8.51 -10.69
N ARG A 30 -2.31 8.77 -10.14
CA ARG A 30 -2.77 10.14 -9.83
C ARG A 30 -3.37 10.20 -8.43
N VAL A 31 -3.28 11.36 -7.79
CA VAL A 31 -3.87 11.59 -6.46
C VAL A 31 -5.24 12.24 -6.56
N GLY A 32 -6.07 12.07 -5.55
CA GLY A 32 -7.42 12.64 -5.52
C GLY A 32 -8.21 12.25 -4.29
N TYR A 33 -9.52 12.43 -4.38
CA TYR A 33 -10.47 12.23 -3.28
C TYR A 33 -11.52 11.17 -3.68
N SER A 34 -11.69 10.13 -2.87
CA SER A 34 -12.64 9.03 -3.17
C SER A 34 -13.31 8.46 -1.92
N GLY A 35 -14.42 7.74 -2.13
CA GLY A 35 -15.17 7.08 -1.06
C GLY A 35 -15.88 8.02 -0.09
N GLY A 36 -16.39 9.16 -0.57
CA GLY A 36 -17.12 10.15 0.23
C GLY A 36 -18.45 10.56 -0.38
N ASP A 37 -18.96 11.70 0.07
CA ASP A 37 -20.35 12.14 -0.06
C ASP A 37 -20.56 13.39 -0.92
N VAL A 38 -19.49 14.10 -1.31
CA VAL A 38 -19.60 15.37 -2.04
C VAL A 38 -19.07 15.26 -3.47
N PRO A 39 -19.82 15.74 -4.48
CA PRO A 39 -19.30 15.78 -5.84
C PRO A 39 -18.28 16.90 -6.02
N ASN A 40 -17.41 16.80 -7.03
CA ASN A 40 -16.37 17.79 -7.35
C ASN A 40 -15.48 18.12 -6.14
N ALA A 41 -15.06 17.09 -5.40
CA ALA A 41 -14.24 17.26 -4.21
C ALA A 41 -12.91 17.98 -4.52
N THR A 42 -12.46 18.81 -3.58
CA THR A 42 -11.23 19.63 -3.64
C THR A 42 -10.47 19.50 -2.33
N TYR A 43 -9.21 19.91 -2.29
CA TYR A 43 -8.40 19.88 -1.06
C TYR A 43 -9.05 20.63 0.11
N ARG A 44 -9.76 21.72 -0.19
CA ARG A 44 -10.44 22.54 0.83
C ARG A 44 -11.84 22.05 1.16
N ASN A 45 -12.44 21.21 0.32
CA ASN A 45 -13.78 20.69 0.51
C ASN A 45 -13.93 19.32 -0.15
N HIS A 46 -13.64 18.28 0.61
CA HIS A 46 -13.78 16.89 0.18
C HIS A 46 -14.69 16.06 1.11
N GLY A 47 -15.45 16.70 2.01
CA GLY A 47 -16.43 16.02 2.86
C GLY A 47 -15.86 14.81 3.59
N THR A 48 -16.46 13.64 3.36
CA THR A 48 -16.03 12.34 3.92
C THR A 48 -15.07 11.57 3.01
N HIS A 49 -14.67 12.10 1.86
CA HIS A 49 -13.70 11.45 0.98
C HIS A 49 -12.35 11.27 1.68
N ALA A 50 -11.69 10.15 1.41
CA ALA A 50 -10.29 9.93 1.74
C ALA A 50 -9.40 10.59 0.68
N GLU A 51 -8.25 11.10 1.11
CA GLU A 51 -7.11 11.27 0.22
C GLU A 51 -6.69 9.88 -0.30
N ALA A 52 -6.67 9.74 -1.60
CA ALA A 52 -6.46 8.48 -2.28
C ALA A 52 -5.55 8.62 -3.49
N ILE A 53 -4.97 7.49 -3.88
CA ILE A 53 -4.24 7.34 -5.14
C ILE A 53 -5.04 6.39 -6.04
N GLU A 54 -5.21 6.76 -7.30
CA GLU A 54 -5.59 5.82 -8.35
C GLU A 54 -4.32 5.25 -8.96
N VAL A 55 -4.24 3.92 -9.00
CA VAL A 55 -3.08 3.19 -9.54
C VAL A 55 -3.55 2.39 -10.75
N ILE A 56 -2.86 2.58 -11.87
CA ILE A 56 -2.99 1.74 -13.06
C ILE A 56 -1.73 0.87 -13.11
N PHE A 57 -1.89 -0.46 -13.13
CA PHE A 57 -0.78 -1.41 -13.11
C PHE A 57 -0.94 -2.50 -14.18
N ASP A 58 0.17 -3.10 -14.58
CA ASP A 58 0.20 -4.22 -15.53
C ASP A 58 0.13 -5.54 -14.75
N PRO A 59 -1.00 -6.28 -14.80
CA PRO A 59 -1.14 -7.54 -14.08
C PRO A 59 -0.17 -8.63 -14.56
N ALA A 60 0.44 -8.49 -15.74
CA ALA A 60 1.49 -9.40 -16.21
C ALA A 60 2.86 -9.13 -15.54
N ARG A 61 3.02 -7.99 -14.87
CA ARG A 61 4.27 -7.56 -14.22
C ARG A 61 4.16 -7.53 -12.70
N ILE A 62 3.02 -7.09 -12.18
CA ILE A 62 2.74 -7.06 -10.75
C ILE A 62 1.30 -7.52 -10.50
N GLY A 63 1.15 -8.56 -9.68
CA GLY A 63 -0.18 -9.04 -9.29
C GLY A 63 -0.85 -8.09 -8.29
N PHE A 64 -2.18 -8.05 -8.27
CA PHE A 64 -2.92 -7.22 -7.33
C PHE A 64 -2.58 -7.51 -5.86
N ARG A 65 -2.38 -8.79 -5.52
CA ARG A 65 -1.92 -9.22 -4.19
C ARG A 65 -0.59 -8.57 -3.79
N GLU A 66 0.41 -8.63 -4.68
CA GLU A 66 1.72 -8.05 -4.44
C GLU A 66 1.64 -6.51 -4.29
N LEU A 67 0.74 -5.88 -5.06
CA LEU A 67 0.46 -4.45 -4.92
C LEU A 67 -0.11 -4.10 -3.52
N LEU A 68 -0.97 -4.95 -2.96
CA LEU A 68 -1.51 -4.78 -1.61
C LEU A 68 -0.48 -5.07 -0.50
N GLU A 69 0.39 -6.07 -0.70
CA GLU A 69 1.51 -6.29 0.22
C GLU A 69 2.41 -5.06 0.30
N PHE A 70 2.68 -4.42 -0.84
CA PHE A 70 3.38 -3.15 -0.86
C PHE A 70 2.58 -2.06 -0.16
N PHE A 71 1.27 -1.91 -0.42
CA PHE A 71 0.39 -0.96 0.27
C PHE A 71 0.50 -1.06 1.81
N PHE A 72 0.42 -2.27 2.36
CA PHE A 72 0.49 -2.52 3.81
C PHE A 72 1.88 -2.29 4.42
N GLN A 73 2.95 -2.17 3.61
CA GLN A 73 4.28 -1.78 4.11
C GLN A 73 4.42 -0.27 4.33
N LEU A 74 3.68 0.56 3.59
CA LEU A 74 3.95 2.01 3.52
C LEU A 74 3.26 2.81 4.61
N HIS A 75 2.14 2.31 5.12
CA HIS A 75 1.24 3.03 6.02
C HIS A 75 0.79 2.10 7.14
N ASP A 76 0.56 2.62 8.35
CA ASP A 76 -0.02 1.85 9.45
C ASP A 76 -1.51 1.58 9.17
N PRO A 77 -1.93 0.31 8.94
CA PRO A 77 -3.31 -0.03 8.63
C PRO A 77 -4.16 -0.26 9.90
N SER A 78 -3.59 -0.10 11.10
CA SER A 78 -4.27 -0.32 12.38
C SER A 78 -4.83 0.96 13.00
N THR A 79 -4.45 2.13 12.47
CA THR A 79 -4.86 3.44 12.99
C THR A 79 -6.11 3.97 12.28
N ARG A 80 -7.24 3.96 12.98
CA ARG A 80 -8.52 4.48 12.44
C ARG A 80 -8.44 6.00 12.23
N ASN A 81 -8.79 6.46 11.02
CA ASN A 81 -8.86 7.89 10.66
C ASN A 81 -7.58 8.67 10.98
N ARG A 82 -6.42 8.03 10.82
CA ARG A 82 -5.12 8.63 11.12
C ARG A 82 -4.01 7.90 10.38
N GLN A 83 -3.01 8.65 9.92
CA GLN A 83 -1.71 8.12 9.51
C GLN A 83 -0.59 9.01 10.05
N GLY A 84 0.28 8.47 10.89
CA GLY A 84 1.35 9.26 11.52
C GLY A 84 0.80 10.47 12.29
N ASN A 85 1.16 11.67 11.86
CA ASN A 85 0.69 12.93 12.44
C ASN A 85 -0.61 13.45 11.80
N ASP A 86 -1.00 12.90 10.65
CA ASP A 86 -2.17 13.33 9.88
C ASP A 86 -3.42 12.64 10.45
N THR A 87 -4.35 13.43 11.01
CA THR A 87 -5.54 12.94 11.72
C THR A 87 -6.81 13.44 11.05
N GLY A 88 -7.78 12.56 10.85
CA GLY A 88 -9.06 12.85 10.21
C GLY A 88 -9.51 11.73 9.27
N ALA A 89 -10.81 11.71 8.94
CA ALA A 89 -11.39 10.71 8.03
C ALA A 89 -10.79 10.77 6.61
N GLY A 90 -10.22 11.92 6.23
CA GLY A 90 -9.44 12.09 4.99
C GLY A 90 -8.19 11.22 4.94
N TYR A 91 -7.63 10.82 6.08
CA TYR A 91 -6.39 10.04 6.18
C TYR A 91 -6.62 8.57 6.59
N ARG A 92 -7.86 8.08 6.48
CA ARG A 92 -8.18 6.69 6.80
C ARG A 92 -7.53 5.72 5.80
N SER A 93 -7.36 4.48 6.23
CA SER A 93 -6.97 3.39 5.34
C SER A 93 -8.19 2.80 4.62
N ALA A 94 -8.14 2.70 3.29
CA ALA A 94 -9.19 2.08 2.49
C ALA A 94 -8.64 1.51 1.16
N ILE A 95 -9.27 0.44 0.69
CA ILE A 95 -9.09 -0.17 -0.62
C ILE A 95 -10.42 -0.06 -1.36
N PHE A 96 -10.44 0.67 -2.47
CA PHE A 96 -11.61 0.73 -3.33
C PHE A 96 -11.43 -0.15 -4.58
N HIS A 97 -12.08 -1.30 -4.57
CA HIS A 97 -11.93 -2.35 -5.57
C HIS A 97 -12.79 -2.09 -6.82
N THR A 98 -12.28 -2.45 -8.01
CA THR A 98 -13.02 -2.34 -9.28
C THR A 98 -13.60 -3.67 -9.77
N SER A 99 -13.32 -4.78 -9.07
CA SER A 99 -13.83 -6.11 -9.38
C SER A 99 -14.04 -6.95 -8.11
N GLU A 100 -14.85 -8.01 -8.20
CA GLU A 100 -15.03 -8.96 -7.09
C GLU A 100 -13.75 -9.77 -6.80
N ASP A 101 -12.91 -10.01 -7.80
CA ASP A 101 -11.62 -10.66 -7.59
C ASP A 101 -10.68 -9.79 -6.75
N GLN A 102 -10.64 -8.47 -7.01
CA GLN A 102 -9.90 -7.53 -6.16
C GLN A 102 -10.46 -7.50 -4.74
N LYS A 103 -11.78 -7.51 -4.57
CA LYS A 103 -12.40 -7.58 -3.24
C LYS A 103 -11.94 -8.82 -2.46
N ARG A 104 -12.06 -10.01 -3.06
CA ARG A 104 -11.63 -11.27 -2.44
C ARG A 104 -10.15 -11.23 -2.05
N ILE A 105 -9.29 -10.82 -2.99
CA ILE A 105 -7.84 -10.72 -2.73
C ILE A 105 -7.55 -9.72 -1.60
N ALA A 106 -8.26 -8.60 -1.53
CA ALA A 106 -8.08 -7.62 -0.46
C ALA A 106 -8.49 -8.18 0.91
N GLU A 107 -9.65 -8.83 0.99
CA GLU A 107 -10.13 -9.48 2.21
C GLU A 107 -9.18 -10.60 2.68
N ASP A 108 -8.72 -11.45 1.76
CA ASP A 108 -7.75 -12.52 2.05
C ASP A 108 -6.40 -11.95 2.54
N THR A 109 -5.91 -10.89 1.89
CA THR A 109 -4.65 -10.24 2.28
C THR A 109 -4.75 -9.61 3.66
N ILE A 110 -5.88 -8.97 3.99
CA ILE A 110 -6.13 -8.41 5.32
C ILE A 110 -6.15 -9.52 6.38
N ALA A 111 -6.84 -10.63 6.09
CA ALA A 111 -6.89 -11.77 7.01
C ALA A 111 -5.50 -12.35 7.29
N GLU A 112 -4.64 -12.43 6.28
CA GLU A 112 -3.25 -12.87 6.44
C GLU A 112 -2.41 -11.86 7.22
N VAL A 113 -2.53 -10.55 6.92
CA VAL A 113 -1.86 -9.48 7.68
C VAL A 113 -2.20 -9.58 9.16
N ASP A 114 -3.48 -9.69 9.51
CA ASP A 114 -3.93 -9.86 10.89
C ASP A 114 -3.40 -11.16 11.52
N ALA A 115 -3.37 -12.26 10.77
CA ALA A 115 -2.93 -13.56 11.27
C ALA A 115 -1.42 -13.61 11.60
N THR A 116 -0.58 -12.83 10.91
CA THR A 116 0.87 -12.83 11.16
C THR A 116 1.26 -12.18 12.49
N GLY A 117 0.48 -11.20 12.97
CA GLY A 117 0.86 -10.39 14.12
C GLY A 117 2.10 -9.51 13.92
N LEU A 118 2.57 -9.33 12.67
CA LEU A 118 3.73 -8.47 12.35
C LEU A 118 3.39 -6.97 12.36
N TRP A 119 2.11 -6.65 12.17
CA TRP A 119 1.60 -5.27 12.23
C TRP A 119 1.25 -4.88 13.67
N PRO A 120 1.29 -3.58 14.01
CA PRO A 120 1.19 -3.10 15.39
C PRO A 120 -0.19 -3.30 16.03
N GLY A 121 -1.21 -3.66 15.24
CA GLY A 121 -2.56 -3.91 15.72
C GLY A 121 -3.46 -4.46 14.62
N LYS A 122 -4.72 -4.70 14.98
CA LYS A 122 -5.75 -5.18 14.05
C LYS A 122 -5.94 -4.21 12.89
N VAL A 123 -5.98 -4.73 11.67
CA VAL A 123 -6.26 -3.96 10.46
C VAL A 123 -7.66 -3.34 10.53
N VAL A 124 -7.74 -2.03 10.31
CA VAL A 124 -8.98 -1.25 10.22
C VAL A 124 -9.24 -0.73 8.81
N THR A 125 -8.51 -1.24 7.83
CA THR A 125 -8.63 -0.88 6.41
C THR A 125 -10.01 -1.24 5.88
N GLU A 126 -10.70 -0.27 5.29
CA GLU A 126 -12.00 -0.47 4.65
C GLU A 126 -11.82 -1.16 3.29
N VAL A 127 -12.68 -2.12 2.93
CA VAL A 127 -12.74 -2.71 1.59
C VAL A 127 -14.11 -2.37 0.99
N LEU A 128 -14.12 -1.48 0.00
CA LEU A 128 -15.34 -0.88 -0.54
C LEU A 128 -15.32 -0.93 -2.09
N PRO A 129 -16.46 -0.97 -2.77
CA PRO A 129 -16.48 -0.82 -4.22
C PRO A 129 -15.98 0.58 -4.62
N ALA A 130 -15.23 0.66 -5.71
CA ALA A 130 -14.79 1.92 -6.30
C ALA A 130 -15.97 2.73 -6.81
N GLY A 131 -16.18 3.90 -6.22
CA GLY A 131 -17.09 4.93 -6.73
C GLY A 131 -16.35 6.01 -7.52
N ASP A 132 -16.84 7.24 -7.42
CA ASP A 132 -16.21 8.40 -8.04
C ASP A 132 -14.81 8.67 -7.49
N PHE A 133 -13.91 9.13 -8.37
CA PHE A 133 -12.57 9.58 -8.03
C PHE A 133 -12.40 11.02 -8.53
N TRP A 134 -12.36 11.96 -7.60
CA TRP A 134 -12.17 13.37 -7.88
C TRP A 134 -10.67 13.66 -7.90
N GLU A 135 -10.11 13.85 -9.09
CA GLU A 135 -8.68 14.13 -9.25
C GLU A 135 -8.27 15.37 -8.45
N GLY A 136 -7.19 15.23 -7.67
CA GLY A 136 -6.64 16.32 -6.88
C GLY A 136 -6.02 17.39 -7.76
N GLU A 137 -5.95 18.61 -7.24
CA GLU A 137 -5.48 19.78 -7.95
C GLU A 137 -4.02 19.59 -8.45
N PRO A 138 -3.61 20.25 -9.55
CA PRO A 138 -2.28 20.05 -10.15
C PRO A 138 -1.10 20.25 -9.18
N GLU A 139 -1.25 21.12 -8.18
CA GLU A 139 -0.24 21.31 -7.14
C GLU A 139 -0.03 20.10 -6.22
N HIS A 140 -0.94 19.12 -6.21
CA HIS A 140 -0.81 17.88 -5.44
C HIS A 140 -0.28 16.71 -6.29
N GLN A 141 -0.45 16.76 -7.61
CA GLN A 141 0.09 15.72 -8.51
C GLN A 141 1.62 15.78 -8.56
N ASP A 142 2.29 14.63 -8.37
CA ASP A 142 3.75 14.53 -8.39
C ASP A 142 4.45 15.45 -7.38
N TYR A 143 3.80 15.72 -6.24
CA TYR A 143 4.27 16.69 -5.26
C TYR A 143 5.72 16.44 -4.81
N LEU A 144 6.08 15.21 -4.47
CA LEU A 144 7.44 14.86 -4.00
C LEU A 144 8.47 14.71 -5.13
N GLU A 145 8.05 14.58 -6.39
CA GLU A 145 8.99 14.71 -7.51
C GLU A 145 9.37 16.19 -7.73
N ARG A 146 8.39 17.10 -7.59
CA ARG A 146 8.63 18.56 -7.68
C ARG A 146 9.28 19.13 -6.42
N ARG A 147 9.02 18.52 -5.26
CA ARG A 147 9.56 18.92 -3.95
C ARG A 147 10.13 17.69 -3.21
N PRO A 148 11.36 17.26 -3.54
CA PRO A 148 11.96 16.06 -2.96
C PRO A 148 12.11 16.07 -1.43
N ASN A 149 12.25 17.26 -0.84
CA ASN A 149 12.32 17.45 0.62
C ASN A 149 10.97 17.85 1.23
N GLY A 150 9.87 17.62 0.51
CA GLY A 150 8.52 17.88 0.98
C GLY A 150 8.10 16.92 2.10
N TYR A 151 6.95 17.21 2.70
CA TYR A 151 6.41 16.40 3.78
C TYR A 151 6.01 14.99 3.30
N THR A 152 6.40 13.98 4.07
CA THR A 152 5.82 12.64 4.03
C THR A 152 6.03 11.92 5.36
N CYS A 153 5.06 11.12 5.76
CA CYS A 153 5.18 10.17 6.88
C CYS A 153 5.27 8.71 6.40
N HIS A 154 5.24 8.47 5.09
CA HIS A 154 5.29 7.14 4.49
C HIS A 154 6.73 6.70 4.24
N TYR A 155 6.99 5.45 4.59
CA TYR A 155 8.25 4.77 4.30
C TYR A 155 8.00 3.26 4.28
N ILE A 156 8.86 2.53 3.57
CA ILE A 156 8.78 1.07 3.51
C ILE A 156 9.26 0.52 4.86
N ARG A 157 8.40 -0.22 5.55
CA ARG A 157 8.75 -0.95 6.78
C ARG A 157 9.21 -2.36 6.40
N PRO A 158 10.51 -2.68 6.50
CA PRO A 158 11.05 -3.95 6.00
C PRO A 158 10.53 -5.19 6.74
N ASP A 159 10.01 -5.00 7.96
CA ASP A 159 9.49 -6.08 8.80
C ASP A 159 7.98 -6.33 8.59
N TRP A 160 7.31 -5.50 7.80
CA TRP A 160 5.87 -5.60 7.50
C TRP A 160 5.66 -6.36 6.20
N VAL A 161 6.15 -7.60 6.16
CA VAL A 161 6.15 -8.44 4.95
C VAL A 161 5.42 -9.73 5.25
N LEU A 162 4.42 -10.07 4.42
CA LEU A 162 3.77 -11.37 4.52
C LEU A 162 4.77 -12.48 4.16
N PRO A 163 4.81 -13.60 4.90
CA PRO A 163 5.63 -14.74 4.53
C PRO A 163 5.27 -15.17 3.11
N LYS A 164 6.28 -15.38 2.26
CA LYS A 164 6.03 -16.00 0.96
C LYS A 164 5.52 -17.40 1.21
N ILE A 165 4.40 -17.77 0.61
CA ILE A 165 3.85 -19.12 0.71
C ILE A 165 4.11 -19.82 -0.63
N ASP A 166 4.62 -21.04 -0.59
CA ASP A 166 4.79 -21.86 -1.79
C ASP A 166 3.44 -22.41 -2.29
N ALA A 167 3.46 -23.06 -3.46
CA ALA A 167 2.25 -23.61 -4.08
C ALA A 167 1.54 -24.67 -3.21
N ASP A 168 2.21 -25.22 -2.20
CA ASP A 168 1.70 -26.22 -1.27
C ASP A 168 1.17 -25.60 0.04
N GLY A 169 1.10 -24.27 0.13
CA GLY A 169 0.61 -23.57 1.31
C GLY A 169 1.63 -23.48 2.45
N ARG A 170 2.92 -23.74 2.19
CA ARG A 170 3.98 -23.70 3.22
C ARG A 170 4.77 -22.39 3.15
N PRO A 171 5.24 -21.84 4.28
CA PRO A 171 6.17 -20.73 4.25
C PRO A 171 7.42 -21.10 3.44
N GLN A 172 7.67 -20.35 2.37
CA GLN A 172 8.85 -20.46 1.53
C GLN A 172 10.05 -20.08 2.39
N ALA A 173 10.85 -21.08 2.76
CA ALA A 173 12.03 -20.86 3.59
C ALA A 173 12.92 -19.78 2.96
N ASP A 174 13.17 -18.71 3.71
CA ASP A 174 14.14 -17.70 3.32
C ASP A 174 15.45 -18.41 2.99
N ARG A 175 15.90 -18.29 1.74
CA ARG A 175 17.25 -18.69 1.35
C ARG A 175 18.21 -17.69 1.98
N LEU A 176 18.41 -17.76 3.30
CA LEU A 176 19.60 -17.20 3.91
C LEU A 176 20.80 -17.83 3.19
N PRO A 177 21.75 -17.04 2.66
CA PRO A 177 22.97 -17.61 2.11
C PRO A 177 23.63 -18.43 3.22
N CYS A 178 23.72 -19.74 2.98
CA CYS A 178 24.42 -20.69 3.82
C CYS A 178 25.79 -20.09 4.15
N ARG A 179 25.99 -19.65 5.40
CA ARG A 179 27.31 -19.20 5.87
C ARG A 179 28.21 -20.43 5.76
N ARG A 180 29.07 -20.44 4.73
CA ARG A 180 30.08 -21.48 4.53
C ARG A 180 30.87 -21.62 5.83
N GLY A 181 30.98 -22.86 6.28
CA GLY A 181 31.47 -23.22 7.60
C GLY A 181 32.86 -22.65 7.92
N HIS A 182 33.01 -22.19 9.16
CA HIS A 182 34.31 -22.16 9.80
C HIS A 182 34.67 -23.59 10.21
N GLN A 183 35.37 -24.29 9.32
CA GLN A 183 36.11 -25.50 9.68
C GLN A 183 37.31 -25.10 10.53
N HIS A 184 37.35 -25.68 11.73
CA HIS A 184 38.51 -26.04 12.53
C HIS A 184 39.92 -25.63 12.03
N MET A 185 40.62 -24.85 12.84
CA MET A 185 42.06 -25.05 13.07
C MET A 185 42.28 -25.46 14.52
N LYS A 186 42.46 -26.77 14.71
CA LYS A 186 43.24 -27.29 15.86
C LYS A 186 44.70 -26.95 15.57
N VAL A 187 45.33 -26.15 16.43
CA VAL A 187 46.79 -26.11 16.51
C VAL A 187 47.18 -26.92 17.73
N ALA A 188 47.81 -28.07 17.48
CA ALA A 188 48.53 -28.84 18.47
C ALA A 188 50.02 -28.54 18.29
N ARG A 189 50.63 -27.92 19.31
CA ARG A 189 51.93 -28.24 19.93
C ARG A 189 52.34 -27.08 20.83
#